data_AF-A0A359E3Y9-F1
#
_entry.id   AF-A0A359E3Y9-F1
#
_cell.length_a   1.000
_cell.length_b   1.000
_cell.length_c   1.000
_cell.angle_alpha   90.00
_cell.angle_beta   90.00
_cell.angle_gamma   90.00
#
_symmetry.space_group_name_H-M   'P 1'
#
loop_
_entity.id
_entity.type
_entity.pdbx_description
1 polymer ?
#
loop_
_entity_poly.entity_id
_entity_poly.type
_entity_poly.pdbx_seq_one_letter_code
_entity_poly.pdbx_strand_id
1 'polypeptide(L)'
;SDCIAFILPRTFRKASIINKLDIRFHLKTEIILDPDGAFYLPTGEPYSVPSVFQIWEKKDIERENETIYQTHPDFEFLGTDSYEFSQVTIVVNIAGIYHGHRSKEVYIMPDEELQQIKDLRKKYPKLFSNHQFSKAKKNLTWLREPDFAWRRAGGRAGEIFDNYQDQPIEGFEFIKINNPIAKRIFIELWNSVWNPDNNNEKKEEKWDTAGQPSISKHELIKAYIKAKEAHEP
;
A
#
# COMPACT_ATOMS: atom_id res chain seq x y z
N SER A 1 9.78 18.48 -32.16
CA SER A 1 10.20 19.22 -30.96
C SER A 1 11.07 18.29 -30.15
N ASP A 2 12.27 18.73 -29.77
CA ASP A 2 13.23 17.95 -28.98
C ASP A 2 13.21 18.35 -27.49
N CYS A 3 12.25 19.18 -27.10
CA CYS A 3 12.05 19.63 -25.73
C CYS A 3 10.59 19.44 -25.33
N ILE A 4 10.41 19.01 -24.08
CA ILE A 4 9.13 18.86 -23.41
C ILE A 4 9.21 19.65 -22.10
N ALA A 5 8.28 20.58 -21.87
CA ALA A 5 8.21 21.37 -20.64
C ALA A 5 6.77 21.46 -20.14
N PHE A 6 6.50 20.97 -18.92
CA PHE A 6 5.15 20.91 -18.35
C PHE A 6 5.16 21.13 -16.84
N ILE A 7 3.99 21.54 -16.34
CA ILE A 7 3.64 21.44 -14.92
C ILE A 7 2.87 20.13 -14.72
N LEU A 8 3.34 19.31 -13.78
CA LEU A 8 2.86 17.95 -13.53
C LEU A 8 2.56 17.77 -12.03
N PRO A 9 1.69 16.83 -11.64
CA PRO A 9 1.59 16.43 -10.24
C PRO A 9 2.92 15.82 -9.73
N ARG A 10 3.25 15.96 -8.44
CA ARG A 10 4.53 15.44 -7.89
C ARG A 10 4.76 13.94 -8.10
N THR A 11 3.71 13.14 -8.34
CA THR A 11 3.81 11.71 -8.68
C THR A 11 4.73 11.44 -9.89
N PHE A 12 4.87 12.39 -10.82
CA PHE A 12 5.77 12.24 -11.98
C PHE A 12 7.26 12.22 -11.62
N ARG A 13 7.62 12.57 -10.38
CA ARG A 13 8.98 12.43 -9.85
C ARG A 13 9.33 10.97 -9.50
N LYS A 14 8.34 10.08 -9.38
CA LYS A 14 8.58 8.68 -9.02
C LYS A 14 9.25 7.94 -10.18
N ALA A 15 10.30 7.16 -9.84
CA ALA A 15 11.09 6.33 -10.75
C ALA A 15 10.24 5.51 -11.73
N SER A 16 9.16 4.88 -11.24
CA SER A 16 8.28 4.04 -12.04
C SER A 16 7.46 4.79 -13.10
N ILE A 17 7.28 6.11 -12.93
CA ILE A 17 6.66 6.98 -13.92
C ILE A 17 7.72 7.53 -14.87
N ILE A 18 8.86 7.99 -14.36
CA ILE A 18 9.98 8.48 -15.17
C ILE A 18 10.45 7.41 -16.16
N ASN A 19 10.59 6.16 -15.72
CA ASN A 19 11.02 5.04 -16.56
C ASN A 19 10.05 4.72 -17.72
N LYS A 20 8.82 5.27 -17.72
CA LYS A 20 7.86 5.12 -18.84
C LYS A 20 8.07 6.17 -19.94
N LEU A 21 8.74 7.28 -19.64
CA LEU A 21 9.12 8.27 -20.64
C LEU A 21 10.20 7.68 -21.57
N ASP A 22 10.14 8.01 -22.86
CA ASP A 22 11.17 7.59 -23.84
C ASP A 22 12.57 7.86 -23.25
N ILE A 23 13.41 6.83 -23.27
CA ILE A 23 14.73 6.78 -22.61
C ILE A 23 15.71 7.83 -23.15
N ARG A 24 15.40 8.44 -24.29
CA ARG A 24 16.17 9.55 -24.87
C ARG A 24 15.80 10.91 -24.30
N PHE A 25 14.76 11.03 -23.49
CA PHE A 25 14.46 12.28 -22.79
C PHE A 25 15.20 12.32 -21.46
N HIS A 26 16.06 13.33 -21.32
CA HIS A 26 16.87 13.60 -20.13
C HIS A 26 16.28 14.78 -19.37
N LEU A 27 16.07 14.61 -18.06
CA LEU A 27 15.60 15.69 -17.20
C LEU A 27 16.68 16.77 -17.13
N LYS A 28 16.34 17.98 -17.58
CA LYS A 28 17.24 19.13 -17.61
C LYS A 28 17.01 20.05 -16.43
N THR A 29 15.75 20.22 -16.02
CA THR A 29 15.37 21.13 -14.94
C THR A 29 14.14 20.58 -14.23
N GLU A 30 14.13 20.68 -12.91
CA GLU A 30 13.00 20.38 -12.05
C GLU A 30 12.85 21.49 -11.00
N ILE A 31 11.62 21.98 -10.81
CA ILE A 31 11.28 23.00 -9.80
C ILE A 31 10.00 22.56 -9.11
N ILE A 32 10.03 22.37 -7.79
CA ILE A 32 8.84 22.12 -6.98
C ILE A 32 8.08 23.44 -6.84
N LEU A 33 6.76 23.40 -7.05
CA LEU A 33 5.92 24.60 -7.10
C LEU A 33 5.10 24.83 -5.81
N ASP A 34 5.01 23.84 -4.93
CA ASP A 34 4.38 23.95 -3.60
C ASP A 34 5.41 24.15 -2.48
N PRO A 35 5.08 24.91 -1.41
CA PRO A 35 3.77 25.48 -1.06
C PRO A 35 3.53 26.91 -1.55
N ASP A 36 4.35 27.46 -2.44
CA ASP A 36 4.45 28.91 -2.70
C ASP A 36 3.33 29.55 -3.57
N GLY A 37 2.16 28.92 -3.66
CA GLY A 37 0.98 29.53 -4.29
C GLY A 37 1.07 29.65 -5.81
N ALA A 38 1.59 28.63 -6.49
CA ALA A 38 1.85 28.65 -7.93
C ALA A 38 0.60 28.70 -8.84
N PHE A 39 -0.60 28.60 -8.29
CA PHE A 39 -1.87 28.64 -9.03
C PHE A 39 -2.82 29.67 -8.43
N TYR A 40 -3.89 29.99 -9.15
CA TYR A 40 -4.93 30.91 -8.67
C TYR A 40 -6.30 30.24 -8.76
N LEU A 41 -7.12 30.39 -7.72
CA LEU A 41 -8.54 30.03 -7.76
C LEU A 41 -9.28 30.98 -8.72
N PRO A 42 -10.49 30.63 -9.20
CA PRO A 42 -11.33 31.57 -9.96
C PRO A 42 -11.63 32.88 -9.21
N THR A 43 -11.51 32.88 -7.88
CA THR A 43 -11.63 34.06 -7.01
C THR A 43 -10.42 34.99 -7.07
N GLY A 44 -9.30 34.57 -7.69
CA GLY A 44 -8.03 35.29 -7.76
C GLY A 44 -7.09 35.02 -6.57
N GLU A 45 -7.51 34.20 -5.61
CA GLU A 45 -6.67 33.85 -4.45
C GLU A 45 -5.56 32.85 -4.85
N PRO A 46 -4.31 33.04 -4.37
CA PRO A 46 -3.23 32.10 -4.61
C PRO A 46 -3.53 30.74 -3.97
N TYR A 47 -3.18 29.67 -4.67
CA TYR A 47 -3.47 28.30 -4.29
C TYR A 47 -2.31 27.37 -4.63
N SER A 48 -2.08 26.40 -3.76
CA SER A 48 -0.98 25.43 -3.89
C SER A 48 -1.54 24.04 -4.10
N VAL A 49 -1.12 23.41 -5.20
CA VAL A 49 -1.31 21.97 -5.40
C VAL A 49 0.06 21.29 -5.46
N PRO A 50 0.20 20.07 -4.91
CA PRO A 50 1.44 19.31 -5.02
C PRO A 50 1.83 19.13 -6.49
N SER A 51 2.80 19.91 -6.95
CA SER A 51 3.14 19.98 -8.37
C SER A 51 4.60 20.34 -8.60
N VAL A 52 5.06 19.99 -9.79
CA VAL A 52 6.43 20.14 -10.22
C VAL A 52 6.45 20.68 -11.64
N PHE A 53 7.31 21.66 -11.90
CA PHE A 53 7.66 22.09 -13.24
C PHE A 53 8.90 21.34 -13.69
N GLN A 54 8.82 20.66 -14.84
CA GLN A 54 9.93 19.91 -15.39
C GLN A 54 10.20 20.29 -16.84
N ILE A 55 11.48 20.34 -17.21
CA ILE A 55 11.97 20.47 -18.58
C ILE A 55 12.78 19.23 -18.92
N TRP A 56 12.40 18.56 -20.00
CA TRP A 56 13.04 17.37 -20.54
C TRP A 56 13.55 17.63 -21.95
N GLU A 57 14.79 17.23 -22.23
CA GLU A 57 15.46 17.42 -23.52
C GLU A 57 15.78 16.06 -24.14
N LYS A 58 15.37 15.87 -25.39
CA LYS A 58 15.66 14.67 -26.16
C LYS A 58 17.11 14.71 -26.62
N LYS A 59 17.86 13.63 -26.37
CA LYS A 59 19.24 13.44 -26.83
C LYS A 59 19.33 12.20 -27.72
N ASP A 60 20.41 12.09 -28.48
CA ASP A 60 20.69 10.89 -29.29
C ASP A 60 21.20 9.71 -28.45
N ILE A 61 21.57 9.96 -27.20
CA ILE A 61 21.98 8.94 -26.23
C ILE A 61 20.82 8.59 -25.30
N GLU A 62 20.77 7.32 -24.91
CA GLU A 62 19.83 6.82 -23.91
C GLU A 62 20.32 7.17 -22.50
N ARG A 63 19.40 7.54 -21.60
CA ARG A 63 19.69 7.63 -20.16
C ARG A 63 19.58 6.26 -19.50
N GLU A 64 20.17 6.09 -18.33
CA GLU A 64 19.92 4.89 -17.53
C GLU A 64 18.51 4.96 -16.89
N ASN A 65 17.81 3.82 -16.89
CA ASN A 65 16.58 3.67 -16.12
C ASN A 65 16.90 3.30 -14.68
N GLU A 66 16.11 3.82 -13.74
CA GLU A 66 16.27 3.46 -12.34
C GLU A 66 15.75 2.04 -12.09
N THR A 67 16.53 1.23 -11.36
CA THR A 67 16.13 -0.12 -10.96
C THR A 67 14.93 -0.07 -10.03
N ILE A 68 13.82 -0.73 -10.39
CA ILE A 68 12.61 -0.80 -9.56
C ILE A 68 12.64 -2.07 -8.70
N TYR A 69 12.68 -1.88 -7.38
CA TYR A 69 12.65 -2.97 -6.41
C TYR A 69 11.21 -3.36 -6.05
N GLN A 70 10.93 -4.67 -6.02
CA GLN A 70 9.64 -5.24 -5.59
C GLN A 70 9.77 -6.25 -4.46
N THR A 71 10.96 -6.83 -4.27
CA THR A 71 11.27 -7.85 -3.29
C THR A 71 12.64 -7.59 -2.67
N HIS A 72 12.89 -8.18 -1.51
CA HIS A 72 14.18 -8.13 -0.83
C HIS A 72 14.43 -9.46 -0.10
N PRO A 73 15.67 -9.96 0.02
CA PRO A 73 15.93 -11.23 0.71
C PRO A 73 15.59 -11.18 2.21
N ASP A 74 15.82 -10.05 2.88
CA ASP A 74 15.65 -9.92 4.32
C ASP A 74 14.18 -9.89 4.80
N PHE A 75 13.23 -9.67 3.90
CA PHE A 75 11.81 -9.62 4.23
C PHE A 75 10.92 -9.83 3.00
N GLU A 76 9.73 -10.38 3.23
CA GLU A 76 8.72 -10.64 2.21
C GLU A 76 7.48 -9.77 2.44
N PHE A 77 6.94 -9.23 1.35
CA PHE A 77 5.60 -8.65 1.35
C PHE A 77 4.57 -9.75 1.17
N LEU A 78 3.79 -10.01 2.21
CA LEU A 78 2.67 -10.92 2.18
C LEU A 78 1.52 -10.25 1.42
N GLY A 79 1.47 -10.50 0.10
CA GLY A 79 0.49 -9.94 -0.82
C GLY A 79 -0.89 -10.57 -0.68
N THR A 80 -1.80 -10.22 -1.59
CA THR A 80 -3.22 -10.66 -1.55
C THR A 80 -3.42 -12.18 -1.59
N ASP A 81 -2.41 -12.92 -2.05
CA ASP A 81 -2.45 -14.37 -2.19
C ASP A 81 -2.00 -15.11 -0.93
N SER A 82 -1.59 -14.39 0.12
CA SER A 82 -1.04 -14.96 1.34
C SER A 82 -2.00 -14.94 2.53
N TYR A 83 -3.27 -14.65 2.29
CA TYR A 83 -4.33 -14.72 3.30
C TYR A 83 -5.60 -15.33 2.73
N GLU A 84 -6.39 -15.93 3.61
CA GLU A 84 -7.75 -16.33 3.36
C GLU A 84 -8.70 -15.39 4.12
N PHE A 85 -9.76 -14.98 3.43
CA PHE A 85 -10.88 -14.37 4.13
C PHE A 85 -11.72 -15.48 4.74
N SER A 86 -11.64 -15.63 6.07
CA SER A 86 -12.70 -16.33 6.78
C SER A 86 -13.92 -15.41 6.83
N GLN A 87 -14.62 -15.28 5.70
CA GLN A 87 -16.02 -14.88 5.78
C GLN A 87 -16.73 -16.11 6.33
N VAL A 88 -17.26 -16.01 7.55
CA VAL A 88 -18.35 -16.91 7.95
C VAL A 88 -19.57 -16.49 7.13
N THR A 89 -19.55 -16.80 5.84
CA THR A 89 -20.73 -16.80 4.99
C THR A 89 -21.34 -18.17 5.21
N ILE A 90 -22.21 -18.28 6.21
CA ILE A 90 -23.16 -19.39 6.21
C ILE A 90 -24.15 -19.06 5.07
N VAL A 91 -23.81 -19.45 3.84
CA VAL A 91 -24.80 -19.54 2.76
C VAL A 91 -25.70 -20.71 3.13
N VAL A 92 -26.78 -20.42 3.85
CA VAL A 92 -27.83 -21.40 4.12
C VAL A 92 -28.65 -21.55 2.84
N ASN A 93 -28.16 -22.32 1.86
CA ASN A 93 -29.01 -22.80 0.78
C ASN A 93 -29.60 -24.15 1.22
N ILE A 94 -30.83 -24.12 1.71
CA ILE A 94 -31.65 -25.33 1.88
C ILE A 94 -32.10 -25.69 0.46
N ALA A 95 -31.70 -26.78 -0.20
CA ALA A 95 -31.36 -28.10 0.29
C ALA A 95 -30.12 -28.71 -0.41
N GLY A 96 -29.28 -29.37 0.40
CA GLY A 96 -28.63 -30.63 0.04
C GLY A 96 -27.38 -30.61 -0.84
N ILE A 97 -27.04 -29.52 -1.54
CA ILE A 97 -25.83 -29.47 -2.37
C ILE A 97 -25.19 -28.09 -2.29
N TYR A 98 -23.97 -28.05 -1.75
CA TYR A 98 -23.13 -26.85 -1.73
C TYR A 98 -22.29 -26.77 -3.01
N HIS A 99 -22.24 -25.58 -3.61
CA HIS A 99 -21.17 -25.21 -4.54
C HIS A 99 -20.33 -24.16 -3.82
N GLY A 100 -19.14 -24.55 -3.36
CA GLY A 100 -18.16 -23.57 -2.90
C GLY A 100 -17.87 -22.63 -4.06
N HIS A 101 -18.00 -21.32 -3.86
CA HIS A 101 -17.85 -20.37 -4.97
C HIS A 101 -16.39 -20.26 -5.51
N ARG A 102 -15.48 -21.15 -5.09
CA ARG A 102 -14.12 -21.35 -5.60
C ARG A 102 -13.56 -22.78 -5.51
N SER A 103 -14.36 -23.80 -5.15
CA SER A 103 -13.94 -25.20 -5.22
C SER A 103 -15.07 -26.05 -5.82
N LYS A 104 -14.73 -26.86 -6.83
CA LYS A 104 -15.65 -27.85 -7.41
C LYS A 104 -15.88 -29.06 -6.48
N GLU A 105 -15.73 -28.89 -5.17
CA GLU A 105 -15.87 -29.96 -4.19
C GLU A 105 -17.17 -29.77 -3.40
N VAL A 106 -18.01 -30.80 -3.45
CA VAL A 106 -19.28 -30.87 -2.73
C VAL A 106 -18.97 -31.28 -1.29
N TYR A 107 -19.12 -30.35 -0.36
CA TYR A 107 -19.10 -30.67 1.07
C TYR A 107 -20.50 -31.08 1.52
N ILE A 108 -20.63 -32.28 2.10
CA ILE A 108 -21.88 -32.75 2.73
C ILE A 108 -21.76 -32.46 4.22
N MET A 109 -22.55 -31.50 4.70
CA MET A 109 -22.58 -31.12 6.10
C MET A 109 -23.22 -32.23 6.95
N PRO A 110 -22.59 -32.68 8.04
CA PRO A 110 -23.18 -33.61 9.00
C PRO A 110 -24.49 -33.06 9.61
N ASP A 111 -25.43 -33.95 9.90
CA ASP A 111 -26.76 -33.58 10.44
C ASP A 111 -26.70 -32.84 11.79
N GLU A 112 -25.69 -33.14 12.60
CA GLU A 112 -25.47 -32.50 13.89
C GLU A 112 -25.09 -31.02 13.73
N GLU A 113 -24.22 -30.72 12.77
CA GLU A 113 -23.80 -29.35 12.42
C GLU A 113 -24.98 -28.55 11.83
N LEU A 114 -25.79 -29.20 11.01
CA LEU A 114 -27.03 -28.61 10.47
C LEU A 114 -28.03 -28.27 11.58
N GLN A 115 -28.15 -29.11 12.60
CA GLN A 115 -29.07 -28.89 13.71
C GLN A 115 -28.62 -27.72 14.61
N GLN A 116 -27.32 -27.59 14.87
CA GLN A 116 -26.76 -26.46 15.62
C GLN A 116 -27.03 -25.12 14.93
N ILE A 117 -26.94 -25.07 13.59
CA ILE A 117 -27.27 -23.87 12.81
C ILE A 117 -28.75 -23.51 12.92
N LYS A 118 -29.65 -24.50 12.88
CA LYS A 118 -31.11 -24.27 13.05
C LYS A 118 -31.41 -23.68 14.43
N ASP A 119 -30.75 -24.18 15.47
CA ASP A 119 -30.94 -23.71 16.84
C ASP A 119 -30.41 -22.28 17.02
N LEU A 120 -29.27 -21.93 16.41
CA LEU A 120 -28.76 -20.56 16.35
C LEU A 120 -29.71 -19.61 15.62
N ARG A 121 -30.35 -20.06 14.53
CA ARG A 121 -31.33 -19.26 13.76
C ARG A 121 -32.56 -18.93 14.57
N LYS A 122 -33.05 -19.90 15.35
CA LYS A 122 -34.16 -19.73 16.29
C LYS A 122 -33.80 -18.78 17.43
N LYS A 123 -32.55 -18.85 17.91
CA LYS A 123 -32.04 -18.02 19.01
C LYS A 123 -31.80 -16.56 18.60
N TYR A 124 -31.41 -16.30 17.35
CA TYR A 124 -31.01 -14.96 16.89
C TYR A 124 -31.70 -14.48 15.60
N PRO A 125 -33.05 -14.38 15.55
CA PRO A 125 -33.78 -14.16 14.31
C PRO A 125 -33.41 -12.87 13.54
N LYS A 126 -32.93 -11.82 14.23
CA LYS A 126 -32.47 -10.55 13.62
C LYS A 126 -31.10 -10.64 12.94
N LEU A 127 -30.24 -11.57 13.37
CA LEU A 127 -28.96 -11.86 12.72
C LEU A 127 -29.14 -12.63 11.40
N PHE A 128 -30.29 -13.29 11.25
CA PHE A 128 -30.65 -14.09 10.07
C PHE A 128 -31.77 -13.45 9.23
N SER A 129 -32.19 -12.22 9.53
CA SER A 129 -33.11 -11.47 8.68
C SER A 129 -32.35 -10.88 7.52
N ASN A 130 -32.74 -11.27 6.30
CA ASN A 130 -32.02 -11.10 5.04
C ASN A 130 -31.78 -9.66 4.56
N HIS A 131 -31.96 -8.61 5.36
CA HIS A 131 -31.77 -7.23 4.91
C HIS A 131 -30.87 -6.47 5.89
N GLN A 132 -29.78 -5.91 5.34
CA GLN A 132 -28.68 -5.15 5.96
C GLN A 132 -27.52 -5.95 6.56
N PHE A 133 -26.79 -6.65 5.68
CA PHE A 133 -25.39 -7.01 5.95
C PHE A 133 -24.49 -5.79 5.73
N SER A 134 -24.39 -4.93 6.74
CA SER A 134 -23.29 -3.98 6.83
C SER A 134 -22.54 -4.22 8.14
N LYS A 135 -21.22 -4.43 8.03
CA LYS A 135 -20.24 -4.47 9.14
C LYS A 135 -20.12 -5.74 9.99
N ALA A 136 -20.25 -6.95 9.42
CA ALA A 136 -19.58 -8.10 10.02
C ALA A 136 -18.08 -7.99 9.67
N LYS A 137 -17.24 -7.71 10.69
CA LYS A 137 -15.78 -7.59 10.57
C LYS A 137 -15.24 -8.80 9.81
N LYS A 138 -14.54 -8.56 8.69
CA LYS A 138 -13.80 -9.60 7.97
C LYS A 138 -12.68 -10.05 8.89
N ASN A 139 -12.77 -11.25 9.45
CA ASN A 139 -11.61 -11.86 10.10
C ASN A 139 -10.66 -12.31 8.98
N LEU A 140 -9.44 -11.78 9.01
CA LEU A 140 -8.37 -12.11 8.07
C LEU A 140 -7.52 -13.20 8.72
N THR A 141 -7.36 -14.34 8.05
CA THR A 141 -6.44 -15.39 8.49
C THR A 141 -5.32 -15.48 7.47
N TRP A 142 -4.06 -15.35 7.89
CA TRP A 142 -2.94 -15.44 6.98
C TRP A 142 -2.55 -16.90 6.76
N LEU A 143 -2.25 -17.28 5.51
CA LEU A 143 -1.65 -18.58 5.20
C LEU A 143 -0.22 -18.66 5.75
N ARG A 144 0.46 -17.51 5.79
CA ARG A 144 1.76 -17.32 6.42
C ARG A 144 1.70 -16.07 7.29
N GLU A 145 1.89 -16.23 8.59
CA GLU A 145 1.69 -15.15 9.55
C GLU A 145 2.74 -14.02 9.38
N PRO A 146 2.30 -12.76 9.18
CA PRO A 146 3.17 -11.59 9.20
C PRO A 146 3.84 -11.40 10.56
N ASP A 147 5.01 -10.77 10.57
CA ASP A 147 5.66 -10.34 11.80
C ASP A 147 5.23 -8.93 12.23
N PHE A 148 4.79 -8.09 11.27
CA PHE A 148 4.15 -6.79 11.50
C PHE A 148 3.45 -6.29 10.23
N ALA A 149 2.58 -5.28 10.37
CA ALA A 149 2.08 -4.48 9.26
C ALA A 149 2.86 -3.17 9.13
N TRP A 150 3.10 -2.73 7.90
CA TRP A 150 3.72 -1.47 7.55
C TRP A 150 2.75 -0.61 6.75
N ARG A 151 2.54 0.62 7.18
CA ARG A 151 1.60 1.55 6.56
C ARG A 151 2.19 2.14 5.28
N ARG A 152 1.62 1.83 4.12
CA ARG A 152 2.08 2.36 2.82
C ARG A 152 1.52 3.73 2.47
N ALA A 153 0.38 4.13 3.04
CA ALA A 153 -0.33 5.36 2.63
C ALA A 153 -0.92 6.17 3.79
N GLY A 154 -1.08 7.48 3.55
CA GLY A 154 -1.60 8.47 4.49
C GLY A 154 -0.51 9.25 5.21
N GLY A 155 -0.90 10.25 6.01
CA GLY A 155 0.04 11.16 6.70
C GLY A 155 1.08 10.44 7.57
N ARG A 156 0.79 9.21 8.01
CA ARG A 156 1.68 8.34 8.78
C ARG A 156 2.24 7.16 7.97
N ALA A 157 2.25 7.23 6.64
CA ALA A 157 2.95 6.23 5.81
C ALA A 157 4.39 6.07 6.31
N GLY A 158 4.85 4.83 6.47
CA GLY A 158 6.10 4.48 7.14
C GLY A 158 5.90 3.82 8.51
N GLU A 159 4.75 4.04 9.16
CA GLU A 159 4.46 3.54 10.51
C GLU A 159 4.31 2.01 10.53
N ILE A 160 4.74 1.39 11.63
CA ILE A 160 4.69 -0.06 11.83
C ILE A 160 3.71 -0.45 12.94
N PHE A 161 3.14 -1.65 12.82
CA PHE A 161 2.13 -2.17 13.74
C PHE A 161 2.37 -3.65 14.02
N ASP A 162 2.69 -3.99 15.26
CA ASP A 162 2.79 -5.38 15.72
C ASP A 162 1.40 -6.03 15.85
N ASN A 163 0.41 -5.27 16.30
CA ASN A 163 -1.00 -5.69 16.33
C ASN A 163 -1.65 -5.36 14.98
N TYR A 164 -1.36 -6.20 13.98
CA TYR A 164 -1.76 -5.96 12.59
C TYR A 164 -3.15 -6.50 12.21
N GLN A 165 -3.80 -7.29 13.08
CA GLN A 165 -5.03 -8.00 12.76
C GLN A 165 -6.21 -7.08 12.43
N ASP A 166 -6.21 -5.85 12.95
CA ASP A 166 -7.25 -4.84 12.70
C ASP A 166 -6.90 -3.88 11.54
N GLN A 167 -5.73 -4.04 10.90
CA GLN A 167 -5.29 -3.10 9.85
C GLN A 167 -5.92 -3.43 8.48
N PRO A 168 -6.38 -2.43 7.71
CA PRO A 168 -6.96 -2.64 6.40
C PRO A 168 -5.91 -2.99 5.33
N ILE A 169 -6.23 -3.90 4.42
CA ILE A 169 -5.27 -4.40 3.41
C ILE A 169 -4.91 -3.31 2.39
N GLU A 170 -5.81 -2.38 2.10
CA GLU A 170 -5.63 -1.39 1.04
C GLU A 170 -4.54 -0.33 1.38
N GLY A 171 -4.34 -0.07 2.67
CA GLY A 171 -3.45 0.96 3.19
C GLY A 171 -2.14 0.45 3.79
N PHE A 172 -1.95 -0.87 3.82
CA PHE A 172 -0.85 -1.53 4.52
C PHE A 172 -0.22 -2.61 3.64
N GLU A 173 1.06 -2.85 3.88
CA GLU A 173 1.70 -4.09 3.48
C GLU A 173 1.98 -4.90 4.73
N PHE A 174 1.90 -6.21 4.64
CA PHE A 174 2.16 -7.11 5.77
C PHE A 174 3.49 -7.80 5.53
N ILE A 175 4.38 -7.73 6.51
CA ILE A 175 5.78 -8.05 6.33
C ILE A 175 6.11 -9.32 7.10
N LYS A 176 6.68 -10.31 6.39
CA LYS A 176 7.36 -11.45 6.99
C LYS A 176 8.87 -11.18 7.00
N ILE A 177 9.52 -11.36 8.13
CA ILE A 177 10.95 -11.12 8.30
C ILE A 177 11.71 -12.42 8.10
N ASN A 178 12.72 -12.36 7.24
CA ASN A 178 13.68 -13.46 7.02
C ASN A 178 15.02 -13.17 7.72
N ASN A 179 15.33 -11.90 7.98
CA ASN A 179 16.53 -11.46 8.69
C ASN A 179 16.17 -10.56 9.89
N PRO A 180 16.55 -10.92 11.13
CA PRO A 180 16.18 -10.16 12.33
C PRO A 180 16.54 -8.67 12.30
N ILE A 181 17.60 -8.27 11.60
CA ILE A 181 17.99 -6.85 11.50
C ILE A 181 16.93 -6.01 10.77
N ALA A 182 16.12 -6.64 9.92
CA ALA A 182 15.17 -5.92 9.10
C ALA A 182 14.14 -5.15 9.93
N LYS A 183 13.57 -5.78 10.97
CA LYS A 183 12.58 -5.11 11.82
C LYS A 183 13.16 -3.87 12.50
N ARG A 184 14.43 -3.94 12.94
CA ARG A 184 15.14 -2.81 13.52
C ARG A 184 15.29 -1.66 12.53
N ILE A 185 15.69 -1.95 11.30
CA ILE A 185 15.84 -0.92 10.25
C ILE A 185 14.48 -0.28 9.92
N PHE A 186 13.38 -1.04 9.85
CA PHE A 186 12.04 -0.47 9.66
C PHE A 186 11.66 0.53 10.78
N ILE A 187 11.95 0.18 12.04
CA ILE A 187 11.75 1.07 13.20
C ILE A 187 12.58 2.34 13.05
N GLU A 188 13.85 2.21 12.70
CA GLU A 188 14.78 3.35 12.52
C GLU A 188 14.34 4.26 11.37
N LEU A 189 13.90 3.69 10.24
CA LEU A 189 13.37 4.46 9.11
C LEU A 189 12.12 5.24 9.49
N TRP A 190 11.18 4.62 10.21
CA TRP A 190 10.04 5.33 10.77
C TRP A 190 10.50 6.49 11.66
N ASN A 191 11.33 6.21 12.65
CA ASN A 191 11.75 7.16 13.67
C ASN A 191 12.71 8.25 13.18
N SER A 192 13.32 8.15 12.00
CA SER A 192 14.30 9.14 11.53
C SER A 192 13.96 9.77 10.17
N VAL A 193 13.10 9.11 9.37
CA VAL A 193 12.80 9.51 8.00
C VAL A 193 11.33 9.86 7.81
N TRP A 194 10.41 9.03 8.29
CA TRP A 194 9.00 9.10 7.86
C TRP A 194 8.00 9.58 8.91
N ASN A 195 8.38 9.54 10.19
CA ASN A 195 7.54 10.03 11.27
C ASN A 195 7.40 11.57 11.16
N PRO A 196 6.18 12.08 10.91
CA PRO A 196 5.94 13.52 10.73
C PRO A 196 6.13 14.32 12.02
N ASP A 197 6.13 13.65 13.18
CA ASP A 197 6.30 14.30 14.49
C ASP A 197 7.77 14.69 14.75
N ASN A 198 8.70 14.18 13.93
CA ASN A 198 10.10 14.59 13.98
C ASN A 198 10.29 15.91 13.22
N ASN A 199 10.88 16.91 13.87
CA ASN A 199 11.21 18.23 13.32
C ASN A 199 12.23 18.23 12.15
N ASN A 200 12.49 17.07 11.53
CA ASN A 200 13.28 16.99 10.33
C ASN A 200 12.46 17.58 9.18
N GLU A 201 13.01 18.59 8.51
CA GLU A 201 12.49 19.14 7.25
C GLU A 201 11.93 17.99 6.40
N LYS A 202 10.63 18.08 6.07
CA LYS A 202 9.86 17.01 5.42
C LYS A 202 10.68 16.37 4.30
N LYS A 203 11.20 15.15 4.52
CA LYS A 203 11.84 14.39 3.45
C LYS A 203 10.80 14.15 2.35
N GLU A 204 11.09 14.67 1.17
CA GLU A 204 10.11 14.95 0.11
C GLU A 204 9.47 13.70 -0.51
N GLU A 205 10.17 12.57 -0.55
CA GLU A 205 9.81 11.41 -1.38
C GLU A 205 8.42 10.83 -1.05
N LYS A 206 8.04 10.77 0.24
CA LYS A 206 6.71 10.33 0.68
C LYS A 206 5.59 11.27 0.22
N TRP A 207 5.92 12.54 0.04
CA TRP A 207 5.01 13.61 -0.38
C TRP A 207 5.04 13.85 -1.89
N ASP A 208 5.82 13.07 -2.65
CA ASP A 208 5.81 13.07 -4.11
C ASP A 208 4.60 12.33 -4.67
N THR A 209 3.43 12.79 -4.25
CA THR A 209 2.12 12.27 -4.61
C THR A 209 1.20 13.44 -4.90
N ALA A 210 0.35 13.32 -5.92
CA ALA A 210 -0.73 14.27 -6.17
C ALA A 210 -1.78 14.30 -5.04
N GLY A 211 -1.88 13.21 -4.26
CA GLY A 211 -2.87 13.02 -3.21
C GLY A 211 -2.24 12.74 -1.85
N GLN A 212 -2.84 11.83 -1.09
CA GLN A 212 -2.31 11.45 0.23
C GLN A 212 -0.88 10.92 0.08
N PRO A 213 0.04 11.33 0.99
CA PRO A 213 1.41 10.82 1.00
C PRO A 213 1.44 9.29 1.01
N SER A 214 2.40 8.72 0.29
CA SER A 214 2.55 7.27 0.21
C SER A 214 3.98 6.89 -0.10
N ILE A 215 4.35 5.69 0.35
CA ILE A 215 5.65 5.08 0.11
C ILE A 215 5.39 3.79 -0.67
N SER A 216 6.00 3.67 -1.84
CA SER A 216 5.96 2.46 -2.65
C SER A 216 6.91 1.38 -2.10
N LYS A 217 6.72 0.12 -2.53
CA LYS A 217 7.67 -0.96 -2.20
C LYS A 217 9.09 -0.61 -2.61
N HIS A 218 9.25 -0.01 -3.79
CA HIS A 218 10.54 0.43 -4.28
C HIS A 218 11.21 1.45 -3.36
N GLU A 219 10.49 2.49 -2.93
CA GLU A 219 11.01 3.53 -2.02
C GLU A 219 11.36 2.95 -0.64
N LEU A 220 10.53 2.06 -0.11
CA LEU A 220 10.82 1.33 1.13
C LEU A 220 12.11 0.51 0.99
N ILE A 221 12.23 -0.32 -0.05
CA ILE A 221 13.40 -1.18 -0.25
C ILE A 221 14.67 -0.33 -0.48
N LYS A 222 14.58 0.77 -1.24
CA LYS A 222 15.71 1.68 -1.47
C LYS A 222 16.18 2.32 -0.16
N ALA A 223 15.24 2.82 0.66
CA ALA A 223 15.55 3.37 1.97
C ALA A 223 16.14 2.31 2.91
N TYR A 224 15.61 1.08 2.85
CA TYR A 224 16.10 -0.06 3.60
C TYR A 224 17.55 -0.43 3.26
N ILE A 225 17.87 -0.58 1.97
CA ILE A 225 19.23 -0.92 1.50
C ILE A 225 20.23 0.12 2.01
N LYS A 226 19.91 1.41 1.83
CA LYS A 226 20.77 2.50 2.31
C LYS A 226 20.96 2.49 3.83
N ALA A 227 19.91 2.20 4.58
CA ALA A 227 20.01 2.10 6.04
C ALA A 227 20.80 0.86 6.47
N LYS A 228 20.66 -0.27 5.76
CA LYS A 228 21.34 -1.53 6.04
C LYS A 228 22.86 -1.41 5.85
N GLU A 229 23.32 -0.71 4.83
CA GLU A 229 24.75 -0.42 4.62
C GLU A 229 25.41 0.27 5.84
N ALA A 230 24.63 1.00 6.65
CA ALA A 230 25.15 1.61 7.89
C ALA A 230 25.31 0.61 9.04
N HIS A 231 24.73 -0.59 8.94
CA HIS A 231 24.78 -1.66 9.94
C HIS A 231 25.69 -2.83 9.56
N GLU A 232 26.12 -2.92 8.30
CA GLU A 232 27.06 -3.92 7.79
C GLU A 232 28.39 -3.23 7.43
N PRO A 233 29.35 -3.12 8.37
CA PRO A 233 30.68 -2.57 8.11
C PRO A 233 31.56 -3.49 7.25
#